data_AF-A0A7T1MPY7-F1
#
_entry.id   AF-A0A7T1MPY7-F1
#
_cell.length_a   1.000
_cell.length_b   1.000
_cell.length_c   1.000
_cell.angle_alpha   90.00
_cell.angle_beta   90.00
_cell.angle_gamma   90.00
#
_symmetry.space_group_name_H-M   'P 1'
#
loop_
_entity.id
_entity.type
_entity.pdbx_description
1 polymer ?
#
loop_
_entity_poly.entity_id
_entity_poly.type
_entity_poly.pdbx_seq_one_letter_code
_entity_poly.pdbx_strand_id
1 'polypeptide(L)' 'MAAHVSVENQFPEDLYEAMLMFIRSRQDMDQYRLMQAAVASFLFQQGCKQPVVVRHYLDGIFRRVPGVGSKNS' A
#
# COMPACT_ATOMS: atom_id res chain seq x y z
N MET A 1 16.73 -9.30 2.55
CA MET A 1 15.36 -9.76 2.23
C MET A 1 14.38 -8.87 2.97
N ALA A 2 13.56 -8.08 2.27
CA ALA A 2 12.49 -7.36 2.93
C ALA A 2 11.39 -8.37 3.29
N ALA A 3 11.02 -8.44 4.57
CA ALA A 3 9.92 -9.30 5.00
C ALA A 3 8.61 -8.74 4.43
N HIS A 4 7.90 -9.54 3.62
CA HIS A 4 6.59 -9.18 3.10
C HIS A 4 5.52 -9.79 4.02
N VAL A 5 4.69 -8.94 4.62
CA VAL A 5 3.54 -9.37 5.42
C VAL A 5 2.30 -9.27 4.55
N SER A 6 1.61 -10.39 4.33
CA SER A 6 0.29 -10.40 3.69
C SER A 6 -0.80 -10.36 4.76
N VAL A 7 -1.87 -9.63 4.50
CA VAL A 7 -3.02 -9.50 5.40
C VAL A 7 -4.29 -9.82 4.61
N GLU A 8 -5.11 -10.71 5.17
CA GLU A 8 -6.46 -10.97 4.69
C GLU A 8 -7.43 -10.28 5.65
N ASN A 9 -8.41 -9.56 5.10
CA ASN A 9 -9.42 -8.87 5.89
C ASN A 9 -10.75 -8.82 5.13
N GLN A 10 -11.85 -8.88 5.88
CA GLN A 10 -13.19 -8.66 5.34
C GLN A 10 -13.55 -7.19 5.51
N PHE A 11 -14.03 -6.57 4.43
CA PHE A 11 -14.50 -5.18 4.44
C PHE A 11 -16.01 -5.14 4.21
N PRO A 12 -16.72 -4.17 4.82
CA PRO A 12 -18.07 -3.82 4.40
C PRO A 12 -18.12 -3.57 2.88
N GLU A 13 -19.22 -3.99 2.24
CA GLU A 13 -19.37 -3.96 0.78
C GLU A 13 -19.25 -2.54 0.20
N ASP A 14 -19.85 -1.56 0.87
CA ASP A 14 -19.80 -0.15 0.50
C ASP A 14 -18.37 0.41 0.53
N LEU A 15 -17.59 0.06 1.54
CA LEU A 15 -16.18 0.42 1.63
C LEU A 15 -15.35 -0.27 0.54
N TYR A 16 -15.60 -1.56 0.30
CA TYR A 16 -14.92 -2.31 -0.76
C TYR A 16 -15.16 -1.69 -2.14
N GLU A 17 -16.39 -1.35 -2.47
CA GLU A 17 -16.74 -0.68 -3.73
C GLU A 17 -16.09 0.71 -3.84
N ALA A 18 -16.09 1.49 -2.76
CA ALA A 18 -15.38 2.78 -2.74
C ALA A 18 -13.87 2.62 -2.98
N MET A 19 -13.24 1.61 -2.37
CA MET A 19 -11.82 1.28 -2.59
C MET A 19 -11.55 0.89 -4.05
N LEU A 20 -12.42 0.05 -4.64
CA LEU A 20 -12.31 -0.35 -6.04
C LEU A 20 -12.45 0.84 -7.00
N MET A 21 -13.43 1.71 -6.78
CA MET A 21 -13.61 2.93 -7.58
C MET A 21 -12.37 3.83 -7.50
N PHE A 22 -11.83 4.01 -6.30
CA PHE A 22 -10.62 4.81 -6.10
C PHE A 22 -9.41 4.23 -6.85
N ILE A 23 -9.16 2.93 -6.72
CA ILE A 23 -8.07 2.23 -7.42
C ILE A 23 -8.24 2.34 -8.94
N ARG A 24 -9.45 2.06 -9.46
CA ARG A 24 -9.73 2.11 -10.90
C ARG A 24 -9.56 3.51 -11.50
N SER A 25 -9.74 4.56 -10.70
CA SER A 25 -9.56 5.95 -11.15
C SER A 25 -8.10 6.35 -11.35
N ARG A 26 -7.12 5.55 -10.88
CA ARG A 26 -5.69 5.89 -10.88
C ARG A 26 -4.83 4.73 -11.37
N GLN A 27 -4.06 4.95 -12.44
CA GLN A 27 -3.24 3.89 -13.06
C GLN A 27 -2.06 3.41 -12.19
N ASP A 28 -1.71 4.15 -11.15
CA ASP A 28 -0.56 3.88 -10.28
C ASP A 28 -0.92 3.32 -8.91
N MET A 29 -2.22 3.17 -8.62
CA MET A 29 -2.73 2.60 -7.38
C MET A 29 -3.15 1.14 -7.57
N ASP A 30 -2.83 0.32 -6.57
CA ASP A 30 -3.35 -1.03 -6.41
C ASP A 30 -3.80 -1.20 -4.95
N GLN A 31 -4.37 -2.37 -4.62
CA GLN A 31 -4.84 -2.67 -3.27
C GLN A 31 -3.75 -2.52 -2.20
N TYR A 32 -2.50 -2.91 -2.50
CA TYR A 32 -1.40 -2.86 -1.56
C TYR A 32 -0.96 -1.41 -1.31
N ARG A 33 -0.84 -0.61 -2.36
CA ARG A 33 -0.48 0.81 -2.28
C ARG A 33 -1.53 1.62 -1.53
N LEU A 34 -2.81 1.35 -1.79
CA LEU A 34 -3.91 1.97 -1.04
C LEU A 34 -3.83 1.64 0.45
N MET A 35 -3.62 0.35 0.79
CA MET A 35 -3.52 -0.07 2.19
C MET A 35 -2.27 0.51 2.87
N GLN A 36 -1.12 0.51 2.20
CA GLN A 36 0.10 1.13 2.72
C GLN A 36 -0.07 2.63 2.96
N ALA A 37 -0.75 3.34 2.06
CA ALA A 37 -1.07 4.75 2.22
C ALA A 37 -1.98 5.01 3.42
N ALA A 38 -3.02 4.20 3.59
CA ALA A 38 -3.94 4.29 4.71
C ALA A 38 -3.23 4.03 6.05
N VAL A 39 -2.43 2.97 6.14
CA VAL A 39 -1.65 2.62 7.34
C VAL A 39 -0.61 3.70 7.67
N ALA A 40 0.14 4.17 6.67
CA ALA A 40 1.11 5.26 6.86
C ALA A 40 0.44 6.54 7.38
N SER A 41 -0.69 6.91 6.77
CA SER A 41 -1.46 8.11 7.14
C SER A 41 -2.06 7.98 8.54
N PHE A 42 -2.58 6.81 8.88
CA PHE A 42 -3.07 6.52 10.22
C PHE A 42 -1.96 6.64 11.26
N LEU A 43 -0.81 6.01 11.04
CA LEU A 43 0.34 6.09 11.95
C LEU A 43 0.88 7.53 12.09
N PHE A 44 0.89 8.30 11.01
CA PHE A 44 1.28 9.71 11.02
C PHE A 44 0.31 10.57 11.85
N GLN A 45 -1.00 10.41 11.64
CA GLN A 45 -2.04 11.15 12.37
C GLN A 45 -2.09 10.77 13.85
N GLN A 46 -1.81 9.51 14.19
CA GLN A 46 -1.86 8.99 15.57
C GLN A 46 -0.52 9.11 16.31
N GLY A 47 0.48 9.79 15.75
CA GLY A 47 1.66 10.22 16.50
C GLY A 47 2.82 9.23 16.57
N CYS A 48 3.02 8.37 15.56
CA CYS A 48 4.29 7.64 15.43
C CYS A 48 5.44 8.63 15.25
N LYS A 49 6.16 8.96 16.33
CA LYS A 49 7.27 9.93 16.37
C LYS A 49 8.54 9.47 15.64
N GLN A 50 8.53 8.33 14.94
CA GLN A 50 9.67 7.79 14.21
C GLN A 50 9.53 8.06 12.71
N PRO A 51 10.23 9.07 12.16
CA PRO A 51 10.10 9.48 10.76
C PRO A 51 10.49 8.37 9.76
N VAL A 52 11.34 7.44 10.20
CA VAL A 52 11.82 6.31 9.38
C VAL A 52 10.69 5.34 9.00
N VAL A 53 9.72 5.11 9.90
CA VAL A 53 8.59 4.21 9.65
C VAL A 53 7.66 4.83 8.62
N VAL A 54 7.31 6.12 8.80
CA VAL A 54 6.49 6.87 7.86
C VAL A 54 7.15 6.95 6.49
N ARG A 55 8.45 7.26 6.42
CA ARG A 55 9.21 7.30 5.16
C ARG A 55 9.23 5.94 4.47
N HIS A 56 9.41 4.86 5.21
CA HIS A 56 9.44 3.51 4.64
C HIS A 56 8.11 3.12 3.99
N TYR A 57 6.97 3.43 4.63
CA TYR A 57 5.66 3.17 4.05
C TYR A 57 5.35 4.11 2.88
N LEU A 58 5.70 5.40 2.96
CA LEU A 58 5.53 6.35 1.85
C LEU A 58 6.38 5.94 0.62
N ASP A 59 7.62 5.48 0.85
CA ASP A 59 8.48 5.01 -0.23
C ASP A 59 7.89 3.77 -0.94
N GLY A 60 7.10 2.94 -0.25
CA GLY A 60 6.34 1.83 -0.85
C GLY A 60 5.20 2.27 -1.77
N ILE A 61 4.59 3.42 -1.48
CA ILE A 61 3.54 4.04 -2.33
C ILE A 61 4.13 4.58 -3.63
N PHE A 62 5.33 5.18 -3.58
CA PHE A 62 5.94 5.85 -4.74
C PHE A 62 6.97 5.00 -5.51
N ARG A 63 7.60 3.99 -4.90
CA ARG A 63 8.48 3.07 -5.63
C ARG A 63 7.66 2.07 -6.43
N ARG A 64 7.65 2.24 -7.75
CA ARG A 64 7.43 1.11 -8.64
C ARG A 64 8.54 0.10 -8.35
N VAL A 65 8.22 -1.05 -7.76
CA VAL A 65 9.11 -2.20 -7.88
C VAL A 65 9.13 -2.51 -9.37
N PRO A 66 10.27 -2.39 -10.08
CA PRO A 66 10.34 -2.82 -11.46
C PRO A 66 9.94 -4.29 -11.47
N GLY A 67 8.98 -4.64 -12.32
CA GLY A 67 8.44 -5.99 -12.39
C GLY A 67 9.58 -7.01 -12.39
N VAL A 68 9.46 -8.00 -11.50
CA VAL A 68 10.18 -9.26 -11.61
C VAL A 68 9.71 -9.91 -12.92
N GLY A 69 10.35 -9.50 -14.02
CA GLY A 69 10.21 -10.09 -15.34
C GLY A 69 11.05 -11.36 -15.41
N SER A 70 10.36 -12.49 -15.37
CA SER A 70 10.57 -13.67 -16.20
C SER A 70 12.00 -14.22 -16.40
N LYS A 71 12.26 -15.34 -15.72
CA LYS A 71 12.85 -16.62 -16.17
C LYS A 71 13.95 -16.64 -17.26
N ASN A 72 14.96 -17.47 -16.93
CA ASN A 72 15.80 -18.30 -17.79
C ASN A 72 16.83 -17.62 -18.72
N SER A 73 18.10 -17.74 -18.35
CA SER A 73 19.08 -18.44 -19.19
C SER A 73 20.18 -19.06 -18.36
#